data_AF-C1LUF6-F1
#
_entry.id   AF-C1LUF6-F1
#
_cell.length_a   1.000
_cell.length_b   1.000
_cell.length_c   1.000
_cell.angle_alpha   90.00
_cell.angle_beta   90.00
_cell.angle_gamma   90.00
#
_symmetry.space_group_name_H-M   'P 1'
#
loop_
_entity.id
_entity.type
_entity.pdbx_description
1 polymer ?
#
loop_
_entity_poly.entity_id
_entity_poly.type
_entity_poly.pdbx_seq_one_letter_code
_entity_poly.pdbx_strand_id
1 'polypeptide(L)'
;MGEGGKEIKGLSFAENFLLSGAAAVIAKTAAAPIERVKLLVQNQDEMIKQGRLDKPYTGVIDCTMRTFRHEGILPFWRGNLPNCLRYFPTQALNFAFKDKVKSAFKQNKDDPYLVSFYKNVVSGGTAGALSLVFVYSLDYARTRLANDNKSAKKGGTREFNGLIDVYA
;
A
#
# COMPACT_ATOMS: atom_id res chain seq x y z
N MET A 1 31.92 42.00 3.80
CA MET A 1 30.69 41.49 3.16
C MET A 1 30.60 40.02 3.52
N GLY A 2 29.96 39.71 4.65
CA GLY A 2 29.86 38.35 5.18
C GLY A 2 28.53 37.74 4.80
N GLU A 3 28.55 36.76 3.89
CA GLU A 3 27.39 35.92 3.65
C GLU A 3 27.21 34.98 4.84
N GLY A 4 26.34 35.39 5.76
CA GLY A 4 25.82 34.54 6.83
C GLY A 4 24.93 33.46 6.22
N GLY A 5 25.53 32.36 5.78
CA GLY A 5 24.81 31.13 5.47
C GLY A 5 24.02 30.70 6.70
N LYS A 6 22.69 30.84 6.65
CA LYS A 6 21.80 30.33 7.69
C LYS A 6 22.02 28.83 7.80
N GLU A 7 22.49 28.37 8.96
CA GLU A 7 22.43 26.95 9.32
C GLU A 7 20.96 26.51 9.21
N ILE A 8 20.67 25.65 8.24
CA ILE A 8 19.39 24.94 8.20
C ILE A 8 19.40 23.98 9.38
N LYS A 9 18.69 24.32 10.46
CA LYS A 9 18.44 23.38 11.55
C LYS A 9 17.79 22.14 10.94
N GLY A 10 18.48 21.01 11.01
CA GLY A 10 17.94 19.73 10.58
C GLY A 10 16.68 19.41 11.38
N LEU A 11 15.64 18.96 10.68
CA LEU A 11 14.37 18.56 11.29
C LEU A 11 14.60 17.44 12.32
N SER A 12 13.84 17.46 13.41
CA SER A 12 13.79 16.37 14.38
C SER A 12 13.31 15.07 13.72
N PHE A 13 13.65 13.93 14.32
CA PHE A 13 13.18 12.62 13.87
C PHE A 13 11.64 12.58 13.72
N ALA A 14 10.92 13.13 14.71
CA ALA A 14 9.46 13.16 14.69
C ALA A 14 8.93 14.03 13.53
N GLU A 15 9.55 15.18 13.27
CA GLU A 15 9.18 16.06 12.17
C GLU A 15 9.43 15.40 10.82
N ASN A 16 10.59 14.78 10.61
CA ASN A 16 10.90 14.02 9.40
C ASN A 16 9.92 12.86 9.19
N PHE A 17 9.59 12.13 10.26
CA PHE A 17 8.65 11.02 10.22
C PHE A 17 7.25 11.48 9.82
N LEU A 18 6.74 12.56 10.44
CA LEU A 18 5.42 13.11 10.15
C LEU A 18 5.34 13.72 8.76
N LEU A 19 6.36 14.46 8.32
CA LEU A 19 6.41 15.03 6.97
C LEU A 19 6.47 13.94 5.90
N SER A 20 7.30 12.91 6.11
CA SER A 20 7.38 11.76 5.20
C SER A 20 6.07 10.96 5.19
N GLY A 21 5.39 10.84 6.34
CA GLY A 21 4.08 10.22 6.44
C GLY A 21 2.99 11.01 5.72
N ALA A 22 2.93 12.32 5.91
CA ALA A 22 1.99 13.18 5.20
C ALA A 22 2.20 13.10 3.68
N ALA A 23 3.45 13.19 3.22
CA ALA A 23 3.79 13.03 1.81
C ALA A 23 3.36 11.65 1.26
N ALA A 24 3.57 10.58 2.02
CA ALA A 24 3.16 9.24 1.62
C ALA A 24 1.62 9.10 1.54
N VAL A 25 0.89 9.66 2.50
CA VAL A 25 -0.58 9.67 2.51
C VAL A 25 -1.12 10.44 1.31
N ILE A 26 -0.57 11.61 1.01
CA ILE A 26 -0.96 12.42 -0.15
C ILE A 26 -0.71 11.63 -1.45
N ALA A 27 0.49 11.07 -1.61
CA ALA A 27 0.84 10.28 -2.79
C ALA A 27 -0.06 9.05 -2.96
N LYS A 28 -0.33 8.32 -1.87
CA LYS A 28 -1.24 7.16 -1.90
C LYS A 28 -2.68 7.56 -2.21
N THR A 29 -3.13 8.69 -1.69
CA THR A 29 -4.47 9.21 -1.97
C THR A 29 -4.62 9.66 -3.42
N ALA A 30 -3.59 10.29 -4.00
CA ALA A 30 -3.57 10.63 -5.43
C ALA A 30 -3.57 9.37 -6.33
N ALA A 31 -2.85 8.32 -5.92
CA ALA A 31 -2.77 7.06 -6.67
C ALA A 31 -3.94 6.09 -6.40
N ALA A 32 -4.75 6.31 -5.36
CA ALA A 32 -5.79 5.37 -4.94
C ALA A 32 -6.81 5.01 -6.05
N PRO A 33 -7.29 5.95 -6.89
CA PRO A 33 -8.24 5.62 -7.95
C PRO A 33 -7.69 4.60 -8.95
N ILE A 34 -6.47 4.81 -9.44
CA ILE A 34 -5.86 3.90 -10.43
C ILE A 34 -5.46 2.57 -9.78
N GLU A 35 -4.99 2.58 -8.53
CA GLU A 35 -4.73 1.35 -7.76
C GLU A 35 -6.01 0.53 -7.59
N ARG A 36 -7.17 1.16 -7.34
CA ARG A 36 -8.46 0.45 -7.24
C ARG A 36 -8.87 -0.15 -8.58
N VAL A 37 -8.80 0.59 -9.69
CA VAL A 37 -9.15 0.04 -11.02
C VAL A 37 -8.27 -1.16 -11.35
N LYS A 38 -6.97 -1.09 -11.04
CA LYS A 38 -6.05 -2.23 -11.18
C LYS A 38 -6.54 -3.45 -10.39
N LEU A 39 -6.87 -3.29 -9.11
CA LEU A 39 -7.33 -4.40 -8.26
C LEU A 39 -8.65 -5.01 -8.76
N LEU A 40 -9.59 -4.18 -9.20
CA LEU A 40 -10.86 -4.65 -9.77
C LEU A 40 -10.65 -5.48 -11.05
N VAL A 41 -9.76 -5.05 -11.94
CA VAL A 41 -9.45 -5.81 -13.17
C VAL A 41 -8.66 -7.09 -12.84
N GLN A 42 -7.72 -7.03 -11.91
CA GLN A 42 -6.89 -8.18 -11.52
C GLN A 42 -7.70 -9.28 -10.82
N ASN A 43 -8.69 -8.91 -10.00
CA ASN A 43 -9.46 -9.85 -9.18
C ASN A 43 -10.86 -10.13 -9.73
N GLN A 44 -11.13 -9.78 -11.00
CA GLN A 44 -12.47 -9.88 -11.59
C GLN A 44 -13.05 -11.29 -11.59
N ASP A 45 -12.23 -12.32 -11.83
CA ASP A 45 -12.68 -13.71 -11.87
C ASP A 45 -13.19 -14.17 -10.50
N GLU A 46 -12.50 -13.75 -9.43
CA GLU A 46 -12.90 -14.05 -8.06
C GLU A 46 -14.20 -13.29 -7.69
N MET A 47 -14.32 -12.02 -8.14
CA MET A 47 -15.56 -11.26 -7.96
C MET A 47 -16.76 -11.88 -8.70
N ILE A 48 -16.54 -12.49 -9.87
CA ILE A 48 -17.59 -13.19 -10.61
C ILE A 48 -18.04 -14.45 -9.85
N LYS A 49 -17.10 -15.25 -9.36
CA LYS A 49 -17.40 -16.44 -8.53
C LYS A 49 -18.22 -16.09 -7.30
N GLN A 50 -17.91 -14.97 -6.66
CA GLN A 50 -18.61 -14.48 -5.46
C GLN A 50 -19.94 -13.76 -5.78
N GLY A 51 -20.32 -13.62 -7.05
CA GLY A 51 -21.54 -12.91 -7.46
C GLY A 51 -21.50 -11.39 -7.21
N ARG A 52 -20.31 -10.81 -7.10
CA ARG A 52 -20.07 -9.35 -6.98
C ARG A 52 -20.04 -8.68 -8.36
N LEU A 53 -19.63 -9.42 -9.38
CA LEU A 53 -19.52 -8.95 -10.76
C LEU A 53 -20.29 -9.89 -11.69
N ASP A 54 -21.18 -9.34 -12.52
CA ASP A 54 -21.99 -10.19 -13.43
C ASP A 54 -21.23 -10.61 -14.68
N LYS A 55 -20.38 -9.72 -15.19
CA LYS A 55 -19.60 -9.93 -16.41
C LYS A 55 -18.21 -9.32 -16.27
N PRO A 56 -17.19 -9.96 -16.85
CA PRO A 56 -15.82 -9.46 -16.82
C PRO A 56 -15.74 -8.05 -17.41
N TYR A 57 -14.72 -7.31 -17.01
CA TYR A 57 -14.39 -6.00 -17.58
C TYR A 57 -13.68 -6.21 -18.92
N THR A 58 -14.07 -5.47 -19.95
CA THR A 58 -13.40 -5.55 -21.26
C THR A 58 -12.07 -4.78 -21.28
N GLY A 59 -11.83 -3.95 -20.27
CA GLY A 59 -10.59 -3.22 -20.08
C GLY A 59 -10.66 -2.21 -18.94
N VAL A 60 -9.59 -1.43 -18.77
CA VAL A 60 -9.45 -0.42 -17.71
C VAL A 60 -10.52 0.68 -17.83
N ILE A 61 -10.79 1.15 -19.06
CA ILE A 61 -11.79 2.20 -19.32
C ILE A 61 -13.21 1.69 -19.00
N ASP A 62 -13.55 0.47 -19.43
CA ASP A 62 -14.84 -0.16 -19.10
C ASP A 62 -15.02 -0.30 -17.59
N CYS A 63 -13.99 -0.81 -16.89
CA CYS A 63 -13.99 -0.92 -15.44
C CYS A 63 -14.23 0.43 -14.76
N THR A 64 -13.54 1.48 -15.22
CA THR A 64 -13.65 2.83 -14.64
C THR A 64 -15.05 3.40 -14.87
N MET A 65 -15.56 3.34 -16.10
CA MET A 65 -16.87 3.88 -16.45
C MET A 65 -18.02 3.15 -15.75
N ARG A 66 -17.97 1.81 -15.69
CA ARG A 66 -18.97 1.00 -14.98
C ARG A 66 -18.96 1.30 -13.49
N THR A 67 -17.78 1.39 -12.88
CA THR A 67 -17.64 1.70 -11.46
C THR A 67 -18.17 3.10 -11.15
N PHE A 68 -17.83 4.09 -11.97
CA PHE A 68 -18.33 5.46 -11.82
C PHE A 68 -19.85 5.54 -11.93
N ARG A 69 -20.45 4.84 -12.91
CA ARG A 69 -21.91 4.82 -13.10
C ARG A 69 -22.67 4.08 -11.99
N HIS A 70 -22.13 2.96 -11.49
CA HIS A 70 -22.80 2.15 -10.46
C HIS A 70 -22.60 2.65 -9.03
N GLU A 71 -21.43 3.19 -8.72
CA GLU A 71 -21.07 3.52 -7.34
C GLU A 71 -20.77 5.01 -7.12
N GLY A 72 -20.50 5.77 -8.18
CA GLY A 72 -20.06 7.16 -8.11
C GLY A 72 -18.54 7.32 -7.99
N ILE A 73 -18.09 8.53 -7.62
CA ILE A 73 -16.67 8.92 -7.61
C ILE A 73 -15.94 8.59 -6.30
N LEU A 74 -16.61 8.72 -5.15
CA LEU A 74 -15.99 8.45 -3.85
C LEU A 74 -15.47 7.00 -3.68
N PRO A 75 -16.14 5.97 -4.21
CA PRO A 75 -15.68 4.60 -4.06
C PRO A 75 -14.32 4.31 -4.68
N PHE A 76 -13.80 5.15 -5.58
CA PHE A 76 -12.43 5.00 -6.09
C PHE A 76 -11.35 5.03 -4.99
N TRP A 77 -11.65 5.58 -3.81
CA TRP A 77 -10.76 5.58 -2.64
C TRP A 77 -11.05 4.45 -1.64
N ARG A 78 -11.95 3.52 -1.96
CA ARG A 78 -12.27 2.40 -1.07
C ARG A 78 -11.05 1.49 -0.92
N GLY A 79 -10.67 1.22 0.33
CA GLY A 79 -9.40 0.53 0.66
C GLY A 79 -8.16 1.44 0.74
N ASN A 80 -8.30 2.77 0.54
CA ASN A 80 -7.17 3.69 0.72
C ASN A 80 -6.81 3.92 2.21
N LEU A 81 -7.79 3.91 3.11
CA LEU A 81 -7.54 4.08 4.54
C LEU A 81 -6.51 3.07 5.10
N PRO A 82 -6.67 1.74 4.92
CA PRO A 82 -5.64 0.79 5.35
C PRO A 82 -4.31 0.98 4.62
N ASN A 83 -4.30 1.46 3.36
CA ASN A 83 -3.07 1.78 2.63
C ASN A 83 -2.25 2.89 3.28
N CYS A 84 -2.94 3.95 3.73
CA CYS A 84 -2.35 5.07 4.44
C CYS A 84 -1.86 4.63 5.82
N LEU A 85 -2.70 3.88 6.55
CA LEU A 85 -2.35 3.35 7.87
C LEU A 85 -1.13 2.43 7.81
N ARG A 86 -0.96 1.66 6.73
CA ARG A 86 0.19 0.78 6.49
C ARG A 86 1.54 1.48 6.60
N TYR A 87 1.61 2.78 6.28
CA TYR A 87 2.85 3.53 6.30
C TYR A 87 3.49 3.58 7.69
N PHE A 88 2.69 3.88 8.72
CA PHE A 88 3.18 4.07 10.08
C PHE A 88 3.86 2.83 10.68
N PRO A 89 3.24 1.63 10.72
CA PRO A 89 3.90 0.43 11.22
C PRO A 89 5.08 0.03 10.33
N THR A 90 4.99 0.20 9.00
CA THR A 90 6.13 -0.08 8.10
C THR A 90 7.34 0.79 8.47
N GLN A 91 7.13 2.08 8.74
CA GLN A 91 8.22 2.97 9.13
C GLN A 91 8.75 2.69 10.54
N ALA A 92 7.88 2.32 11.49
CA ALA A 92 8.31 1.88 12.80
C ALA A 92 9.21 0.62 12.73
N LEU A 93 8.83 -0.34 11.88
CA LEU A 93 9.61 -1.56 11.65
C LEU A 93 10.92 -1.26 10.90
N ASN A 94 10.89 -0.37 9.91
CA ASN A 94 12.11 0.12 9.28
C ASN A 94 13.06 0.73 10.33
N PHE A 95 12.55 1.55 11.25
CA PHE A 95 13.37 2.10 12.32
C PHE A 95 13.94 1.01 13.26
N ALA A 96 13.13 0.03 13.65
CA ALA A 96 13.54 -1.01 14.57
C ALA A 96 14.54 -2.03 13.97
N PHE A 97 14.39 -2.37 12.69
CA PHE A 97 15.07 -3.52 12.09
C PHE A 97 16.05 -3.17 10.98
N LYS A 98 15.93 -2.03 10.28
CA LYS A 98 16.74 -1.74 9.09
C LYS A 98 18.24 -1.79 9.37
N ASP A 99 18.69 -1.17 10.46
CA ASP A 99 20.11 -1.14 10.78
C ASP A 99 20.62 -2.50 11.27
N LYS A 100 19.79 -3.25 12.02
CA LYS A 100 20.11 -4.61 12.45
C LYS A 100 20.24 -5.57 11.26
N VAL A 101 19.30 -5.52 10.31
CA VAL A 101 19.31 -6.34 9.11
C VAL A 101 20.48 -5.93 8.20
N LYS A 102 20.72 -4.63 7.99
CA LYS A 102 21.89 -4.16 7.24
C LYS A 102 23.21 -4.58 7.86
N SER A 103 23.31 -4.58 9.19
CA SER A 103 24.50 -5.02 9.91
C SER A 103 24.74 -6.53 9.77
N ALA A 104 23.67 -7.34 9.85
CA ALA A 104 23.74 -8.79 9.68
C ALA A 104 24.16 -9.20 8.26
N PHE A 105 23.76 -8.44 7.24
CA PHE A 105 24.09 -8.71 5.83
C PHE A 105 25.07 -7.71 5.24
N LYS A 106 25.99 -7.18 6.05
CA LYS A 106 26.93 -6.13 5.66
C LYS A 106 27.78 -6.57 4.47
N GLN A 107 27.87 -5.70 3.47
CA GLN A 107 28.72 -5.90 2.29
C GLN A 107 30.13 -5.41 2.60
N ASN A 108 31.13 -6.20 2.23
CA ASN A 108 32.52 -5.77 2.24
C ASN A 108 32.85 -5.16 0.87
N LYS A 109 33.72 -4.16 0.84
CA LYS A 109 34.11 -3.50 -0.43
C LYS A 109 34.83 -4.45 -1.40
N ASP A 110 35.39 -5.54 -0.88
CA ASP A 110 36.11 -6.55 -1.64
C ASP A 110 35.21 -7.72 -2.07
N ASP A 111 33.92 -7.71 -1.72
CA ASP A 111 32.99 -8.77 -2.12
C ASP A 111 32.76 -8.75 -3.65
N PRO A 112 32.86 -9.91 -4.34
CA PRO A 112 32.48 -10.02 -5.74
C PRO A 112 31.04 -9.54 -5.97
N TYR A 113 30.78 -8.94 -7.15
CA TYR A 113 29.46 -8.37 -7.48
C TYR A 113 28.29 -9.31 -7.20
N LEU A 114 28.43 -10.60 -7.56
CA LEU A 114 27.38 -11.60 -7.31
C LEU A 114 27.13 -11.83 -5.81
N VAL A 115 28.19 -11.91 -5.00
CA VAL A 115 28.06 -12.06 -3.54
C VAL A 115 27.36 -10.84 -2.95
N SER A 116 27.74 -9.64 -3.40
CA SER A 116 27.07 -8.41 -3.02
C SER A 116 25.59 -8.42 -3.45
N PHE A 117 25.28 -8.81 -4.68
CA PHE A 117 23.90 -8.94 -5.14
C PHE A 117 23.08 -9.86 -4.25
N TYR A 118 23.56 -11.08 -3.97
CA TYR A 118 22.88 -12.02 -3.08
C TYR A 118 22.70 -11.49 -1.66
N LYS A 119 23.73 -10.86 -1.08
CA LYS A 119 23.61 -10.23 0.25
C LYS A 119 22.52 -9.16 0.28
N ASN A 120 22.40 -8.34 -0.76
CA ASN A 120 21.34 -7.33 -0.86
C ASN A 120 19.95 -7.95 -1.05
N VAL A 121 19.84 -9.01 -1.85
CA VAL A 121 18.57 -9.73 -2.05
C VAL A 121 18.10 -10.38 -0.74
N VAL A 122 18.99 -11.10 -0.04
CA VAL A 122 18.65 -11.77 1.23
C VAL A 122 18.36 -10.74 2.33
N SER A 123 19.12 -9.64 2.38
CA SER A 123 18.86 -8.53 3.30
C SER A 123 17.48 -7.90 3.07
N GLY A 124 17.16 -7.56 1.81
CA GLY A 124 15.87 -7.01 1.44
C GLY A 124 14.70 -7.98 1.70
N GLY A 125 14.89 -9.26 1.36
CA GLY A 125 13.91 -10.31 1.60
C GLY A 125 13.63 -10.53 3.08
N THR A 126 14.68 -10.57 3.92
CA THR A 126 14.54 -10.74 5.37
C THR A 126 13.87 -9.53 6.02
N ALA A 127 14.28 -8.30 5.67
CA ALA A 127 13.62 -7.09 6.14
C ALA A 127 12.15 -7.02 5.71
N GLY A 128 11.86 -7.40 4.46
CA GLY A 128 10.50 -7.49 3.94
C GLY A 128 9.64 -8.51 4.69
N ALA A 129 10.15 -9.72 4.89
CA ALA A 129 9.45 -10.78 5.63
C ALA A 129 9.14 -10.36 7.07
N LEU A 130 10.11 -9.79 7.79
CA LEU A 130 9.91 -9.27 9.14
C LEU A 130 8.85 -8.17 9.20
N SER A 131 8.84 -7.28 8.20
CA SER A 131 7.82 -6.23 8.10
C SER A 131 6.43 -6.82 7.86
N LEU A 132 6.33 -7.81 6.96
CA LEU A 132 5.07 -8.47 6.61
C LEU A 132 4.40 -9.14 7.81
N VAL A 133 5.14 -9.69 8.78
CA VAL A 133 4.55 -10.31 9.99
C VAL A 133 3.58 -9.37 10.70
N PHE A 134 3.87 -8.07 10.73
CA PHE A 134 3.02 -7.07 11.38
C PHE A 134 2.06 -6.37 10.41
N VAL A 135 2.49 -6.17 9.17
CA VAL A 135 1.79 -5.31 8.21
C VAL A 135 0.80 -6.09 7.34
N TYR A 136 0.94 -7.41 7.24
CA TYR A 136 0.12 -8.26 6.35
C TYR A 136 -1.38 -8.19 6.65
N SER A 137 -1.77 -8.00 7.91
CA SER A 137 -3.17 -7.81 8.29
C SER A 137 -3.80 -6.60 7.58
N LEU A 138 -3.08 -5.48 7.48
CA LEU A 138 -3.53 -4.27 6.79
C LEU A 138 -3.59 -4.45 5.27
N ASP A 139 -2.64 -5.19 4.69
CA ASP A 139 -2.64 -5.52 3.27
C ASP A 139 -3.83 -6.40 2.89
N TYR A 140 -4.17 -7.36 3.74
CA TYR A 140 -5.38 -8.17 3.61
C TYR A 140 -6.63 -7.29 3.58
N ALA A 141 -6.80 -6.41 4.57
CA ALA A 141 -8.00 -5.59 4.64
C ALA A 141 -8.12 -4.56 3.51
N ARG A 142 -6.99 -3.98 3.10
CA ARG A 142 -6.91 -3.12 1.91
C ARG A 142 -7.42 -3.86 0.66
N THR A 143 -6.98 -5.09 0.45
CA THR A 143 -7.33 -5.87 -0.73
C THR A 143 -8.81 -6.26 -0.72
N ARG A 144 -9.34 -6.73 0.42
CA ARG A 144 -10.77 -7.04 0.59
C ARG A 144 -11.66 -5.82 0.34
N LEU A 145 -11.34 -4.67 0.94
CA LEU A 145 -12.12 -3.44 0.77
C LEU A 145 -12.03 -2.86 -0.64
N ALA A 146 -10.85 -2.93 -1.28
CA ALA A 146 -10.69 -2.42 -2.64
C ALA A 146 -11.50 -3.23 -3.67
N ASN A 147 -11.61 -4.55 -3.44
CA ASN A 147 -12.39 -5.47 -4.28
C ASN A 147 -13.89 -5.48 -3.92
N ASP A 148 -14.32 -4.82 -2.84
CA ASP A 148 -15.71 -4.81 -2.40
C ASP A 148 -16.58 -3.83 -3.21
N ASN A 149 -17.10 -4.34 -4.33
CA ASN A 149 -18.11 -3.67 -5.14
C ASN A 149 -19.54 -3.98 -4.67
N LYS A 150 -20.46 -3.05 -4.91
CA LYS A 150 -21.89 -3.27 -4.71
C LYS A 150 -22.34 -4.47 -5.53
N SER A 151 -22.93 -5.47 -4.88
CA SER A 151 -23.37 -6.69 -5.57
C SER A 151 -24.50 -6.39 -6.55
N ALA A 152 -24.31 -6.78 -7.80
CA ALA A 152 -25.36 -6.66 -8.82
C ALA A 152 -26.49 -7.68 -8.63
N LYS A 153 -26.24 -8.80 -7.94
CA LYS A 153 -27.23 -9.87 -7.67
C LYS A 153 -27.95 -9.75 -6.33
N LYS A 154 -27.36 -9.08 -5.32
CA LYS A 154 -27.94 -8.92 -3.96
C LYS A 154 -28.36 -7.47 -3.67
N GLY A 155 -29.11 -6.84 -4.58
CA GLY A 155 -29.76 -5.55 -4.34
C GLY A 155 -28.82 -4.36 -4.12
N GLY A 156 -27.58 -4.40 -4.62
CA GLY A 156 -26.64 -3.28 -4.51
C GLY A 156 -25.97 -3.11 -3.13
N THR A 157 -26.07 -4.11 -2.27
CA THR A 157 -25.44 -4.12 -0.95
C THR A 157 -23.92 -4.38 -1.04
N ARG A 158 -23.16 -3.79 -0.11
CA ARG A 158 -21.71 -4.03 0.05
C ARG A 158 -21.47 -5.08 1.12
N GLU A 159 -20.36 -5.82 1.04
CA GLU A 159 -20.02 -6.81 2.08
C GLU A 159 -19.47 -6.13 3.33
N PHE A 160 -18.68 -5.07 3.17
CA PHE A 160 -18.04 -4.39 4.29
C PHE A 160 -18.53 -2.96 4.44
N ASN A 161 -18.58 -2.45 5.66
CA ASN A 161 -18.86 -1.04 5.93
C ASN A 161 -17.58 -0.23 6.22
N GLY A 162 -16.50 -0.91 6.62
CA GLY A 162 -15.22 -0.27 6.93
C GLY A 162 -14.12 -1.26 7.29
N LEU A 163 -12.97 -0.74 7.74
CA LEU A 163 -11.79 -1.54 8.08
C LEU A 163 -12.05 -2.56 9.20
N ILE A 164 -12.78 -2.16 10.24
CA ILE A 164 -13.06 -3.01 11.40
C ILE A 164 -13.93 -4.21 10.99
N ASP A 165 -14.89 -3.97 10.08
CA ASP A 165 -15.81 -4.99 9.54
C ASP A 165 -15.10 -6.07 8.72
N VAL A 166 -13.87 -5.83 8.28
CA VAL A 166 -13.09 -6.85 7.56
C VAL A 166 -12.55 -7.94 8.48
N TYR A 167 -12.46 -7.66 9.79
CA TYR A 167 -11.92 -8.58 10.79
C TYR A 167 -12.99 -9.15 11.73
N ALA A 168 -14.25 -8.74 11.58
CA ALA A 168 -15.41 -9.28 12.30
C ALA A 168 -15.97 -10.49 11.57
#